data_AF-A0A645GEC2-F1
#
_entry.id   AF-A0A645GEC2-F1
#
_cell.length_a   1.000
_cell.length_b   1.000
_cell.length_c   1.000
_cell.angle_alpha   90.00
_cell.angle_beta   90.00
_cell.angle_gamma   90.00
#
_symmetry.space_group_name_H-M   'P 1'
#
loop_
_entity.id
_entity.type
_entity.pdbx_description
1 polymer ?
#
loop_
_entity_poly.entity_id
_entity_poly.type
_entity_poly.pdbx_seq_one_letter_code
_entity_poly.pdbx_strand_id
1 'polypeptide(L)'
;MTYETVDESLDAASDGPVSASVLMTTLMQITIAMSAGAFIYEELVKIGIQLPTYLCALFVGIFIRNLSDVSGLYKVHLRLADTIGAVALSLFLALSLMSLKLWQLADLAGPMSLILLGETLLMGFSAYFITFNVMRRDYTAAVIAGGHCGFGLGATPNAIANMDAITSNYGPAPRAFFVVSIVGAFFIDIVNAVVIQSFVAFL
;
A
#
# COMPACT_ATOMS: atom_id res chain seq x y z
N MET A 1 35.03 -0.53 -5.58
CA MET A 1 34.04 0.47 -5.17
C MET A 1 32.98 -0.30 -4.43
N THR A 2 33.01 -0.17 -3.11
CA THR A 2 32.37 -1.04 -2.12
C THR A 2 30.85 -0.95 -2.28
N TYR A 3 30.22 -2.10 -2.53
CA TYR A 3 28.79 -2.24 -2.31
C TYR A 3 28.60 -2.18 -0.80
N GLU A 4 28.22 -1.01 -0.28
CA GLU A 4 27.53 -0.94 1.01
C GLU A 4 26.28 -1.81 0.86
N THR A 5 26.38 -3.00 1.43
CA THR A 5 25.25 -3.84 1.81
C THR A 5 24.29 -2.95 2.58
N VAL A 6 23.19 -2.57 1.94
CA VAL A 6 22.05 -1.93 2.60
C VAL A 6 21.62 -2.88 3.72
N ASP A 7 22.02 -2.52 4.93
CA ASP A 7 21.66 -3.03 6.26
C ASP A 7 20.86 -4.35 6.32
N GLU A 8 21.49 -5.46 5.92
CA GLU A 8 21.16 -6.80 6.41
C GLU A 8 21.46 -6.93 7.93
N SER A 9 22.13 -5.93 8.51
CA SER A 9 22.41 -5.76 9.94
C SER A 9 21.25 -5.23 10.78
N LEU A 10 20.18 -4.68 10.17
CA LEU A 10 18.99 -4.25 10.93
C LEU A 10 18.01 -5.40 11.20
N ASP A 11 18.14 -6.52 10.49
CA ASP A 11 17.30 -7.73 10.62
C ASP A 11 17.87 -8.80 11.58
N ALA A 12 19.04 -8.56 12.19
CA ALA A 12 19.71 -9.53 13.06
C ALA A 12 19.56 -9.27 14.57
N ALA A 13 18.65 -8.39 14.99
CA ALA A 13 18.31 -8.24 16.40
C ALA A 13 17.12 -9.15 16.74
N SER A 14 17.40 -10.43 16.98
CA SER A 14 16.59 -11.40 17.74
C SER A 14 15.33 -10.77 18.38
N ASP A 15 14.22 -10.73 17.63
CA ASP A 15 12.92 -10.55 18.25
C ASP A 15 12.70 -11.85 19.03
N GLY A 16 12.73 -11.73 20.36
CA GLY A 16 12.60 -12.85 21.29
C GLY A 16 11.34 -13.69 21.01
N PRO A 17 11.19 -14.83 21.71
CA PRO A 17 10.08 -15.75 21.47
C PRO A 17 8.74 -15.01 21.42
N VAL A 18 7.93 -15.29 20.40
CA VAL A 18 6.59 -14.74 20.21
C VAL A 18 5.74 -15.16 21.40
N SER A 19 5.70 -14.30 22.41
CA SER A 19 4.91 -14.47 23.63
C SER A 19 3.55 -13.82 23.44
N ALA A 20 2.52 -14.38 24.06
CA ALA A 20 1.17 -13.79 24.08
C ALA A 20 1.18 -12.32 24.55
N SER A 21 2.13 -11.97 25.43
CA SER A 21 2.33 -10.58 25.87
C SER A 21 2.76 -9.67 24.73
N VAL A 22 3.70 -10.10 23.88
CA VAL A 22 4.22 -9.29 22.76
C VAL A 22 3.12 -9.10 21.71
N LEU A 23 2.35 -10.16 21.43
CA LEU A 23 1.18 -10.07 20.55
C LEU A 23 0.16 -9.06 21.06
N MET A 24 -0.18 -9.11 22.35
CA MET A 24 -1.11 -8.16 22.95
C MET A 24 -0.58 -6.72 22.91
N THR A 25 0.71 -6.50 23.18
CA THR A 25 1.31 -5.16 23.09
C THR A 25 1.26 -4.62 21.65
N THR A 26 1.60 -5.44 20.65
CA THR A 26 1.52 -5.01 19.24
C THR A 26 0.08 -4.70 18.81
N LEU A 27 -0.89 -5.54 19.19
CA LEU A 27 -2.31 -5.28 18.91
C LEU A 27 -2.81 -4.01 19.60
N MET A 28 -2.38 -3.77 20.85
CA MET A 28 -2.70 -2.54 21.57
C MET A 28 -2.12 -1.31 20.86
N GLN A 29 -0.88 -1.35 20.41
CA GLN A 29 -0.25 -0.25 19.64
C GLN A 29 -1.02 0.05 18.35
N ILE A 30 -1.37 -0.99 17.57
CA ILE A 30 -2.17 -0.85 16.35
C ILE A 30 -3.54 -0.23 16.67
N THR A 31 -4.21 -0.72 17.72
CA THR A 31 -5.54 -0.24 18.11
C THR A 31 -5.48 1.22 18.57
N ILE A 32 -4.48 1.60 19.37
CA ILE A 32 -4.25 2.99 19.78
C ILE A 32 -4.02 3.89 18.57
N ALA A 33 -3.18 3.45 17.61
CA ALA A 33 -2.93 4.22 16.39
C ALA A 33 -4.21 4.44 15.59
N MET A 34 -5.04 3.40 15.44
CA MET A 34 -6.32 3.48 14.74
C MET A 34 -7.32 4.38 15.47
N SER A 35 -7.49 4.22 16.78
CA SER A 35 -8.42 5.03 17.57
C SER A 35 -8.02 6.51 17.58
N ALA A 36 -6.76 6.83 17.86
CA ALA A 36 -6.27 8.21 17.83
C ALA A 36 -6.33 8.80 16.40
N GLY A 37 -6.04 8.00 15.38
CA GLY A 37 -6.20 8.42 13.98
C GLY A 37 -7.64 8.77 13.62
N ALA A 38 -8.61 7.99 14.10
CA ALA A 38 -10.03 8.27 13.90
C ALA A 38 -10.47 9.57 14.57
N PHE A 39 -10.05 9.83 15.81
CA PHE A 39 -10.31 11.11 16.49
C PHE A 39 -9.72 12.30 15.72
N ILE A 40 -8.47 12.18 15.25
CA ILE A 40 -7.82 13.22 14.43
C ILE A 40 -8.61 13.45 13.14
N TYR A 41 -9.04 12.39 12.47
CA TYR A 41 -9.84 12.48 11.25
C TYR A 41 -11.14 13.27 11.46
N GLU A 42 -11.88 13.00 12.55
CA GLU A 42 -13.11 13.74 12.85
C GLU A 42 -12.87 15.24 13.03
N GLU A 43 -11.76 15.64 13.65
CA GLU A 43 -11.39 17.06 13.77
C GLU A 43 -10.97 17.67 12.43
N LEU A 44 -10.26 16.91 11.58
CA LEU A 44 -9.85 17.38 10.24
C LEU A 44 -11.07 17.65 9.34
N VAL A 45 -12.06 16.76 9.39
CA VAL A 45 -13.29 16.92 8.59
C VAL A 45 -14.05 18.18 8.99
N LYS A 46 -14.06 18.56 10.28
CA LYS A 46 -14.70 19.82 10.74
C LYS A 46 -14.04 21.07 10.15
N ILE A 47 -12.75 21.00 9.82
CA ILE A 47 -11.97 22.10 9.23
C ILE A 47 -12.07 22.09 7.69
N GLY A 48 -12.80 21.12 7.12
CA GLY A 48 -13.03 21.01 5.67
C GLY A 48 -11.95 20.22 4.93
N ILE A 49 -11.05 19.52 5.63
CA ILE A 49 -10.02 18.69 5.02
C ILE A 49 -10.54 17.24 4.96
N GLN A 50 -10.90 16.78 3.76
CA GLN A 50 -11.31 15.39 3.55
C GLN A 50 -10.13 14.59 3.00
N LEU A 51 -9.58 13.72 3.85
CA LEU A 51 -8.53 12.76 3.48
C LEU A 51 -9.05 11.33 3.70
N PRO A 52 -8.40 10.31 3.13
CA PRO A 52 -8.74 8.93 3.47
C PRO A 52 -8.55 8.69 4.98
N THR A 53 -9.53 8.05 5.62
CA THR A 53 -9.56 7.86 7.08
C THR A 53 -8.34 7.13 7.63
N TYR A 54 -7.86 6.11 6.92
CA TYR A 54 -6.66 5.35 7.31
C TYR A 54 -5.38 6.18 7.24
N LEU A 55 -5.34 7.29 6.49
CA LEU A 55 -4.15 8.14 6.38
C LEU A 55 -3.83 8.79 7.73
N CYS A 56 -4.85 9.19 8.49
CA CYS A 56 -4.68 9.73 9.84
C CYS A 56 -4.13 8.67 10.81
N ALA A 57 -4.63 7.43 10.72
CA ALA A 57 -4.10 6.31 11.50
C ALA A 57 -2.65 5.97 11.13
N LEU A 58 -2.29 6.05 9.84
CA LEU A 58 -0.92 5.87 9.35
C LEU A 58 0.02 6.92 9.95
N PHE A 59 -0.36 8.21 9.97
CA PHE A 59 0.45 9.26 10.58
C PHE A 59 0.64 9.06 12.09
N VAL A 60 -0.41 8.67 12.82
CA VAL A 60 -0.27 8.35 14.25
C VAL A 60 0.65 7.15 14.44
N GLY A 61 0.54 6.11 13.60
CA GLY A 61 1.46 4.96 13.62
C GLY A 61 2.92 5.37 13.41
N ILE A 62 3.19 6.24 12.44
CA ILE A 62 4.53 6.83 12.20
C ILE A 62 5.00 7.58 13.45
N PHE A 63 4.13 8.39 14.06
CA PHE A 63 4.49 9.15 15.27
C PHE A 63 4.83 8.23 16.45
N ILE A 64 4.01 7.21 16.69
CA ILE A 64 4.26 6.18 17.71
C ILE A 64 5.60 5.49 17.43
N ARG A 65 5.88 5.10 16.18
CA ARG A 65 7.16 4.46 15.83
C ARG A 65 8.36 5.37 16.09
N ASN A 66 8.30 6.62 15.65
CA ASN A 66 9.38 7.58 15.87
C ASN A 66 9.59 7.86 17.37
N LEU A 67 8.51 7.96 18.15
CA LEU A 67 8.60 8.16 19.59
C LEU A 67 9.19 6.93 20.29
N SER A 68 8.86 5.72 19.84
CA SER A 68 9.46 4.46 20.31
C SER A 68 10.97 4.45 20.08
N ASP A 69 11.41 4.77 18.87
CA ASP A 69 12.82 4.75 18.47
C ASP A 69 13.66 5.82 19.22
N VAL A 70 13.07 7.00 19.49
CA VAL A 70 13.74 8.10 20.22
C VAL A 70 13.76 7.88 21.74
N SER A 71 12.67 7.37 22.31
CA SER A 71 12.54 7.24 23.77
C SER A 71 13.13 5.95 24.33
N GLY A 72 13.21 4.88 23.52
CA GLY A 72 13.63 3.54 23.96
C GLY A 72 12.73 2.90 25.02
N LEU A 73 11.60 3.53 25.37
CA LEU A 73 10.73 3.12 26.49
C LEU A 73 9.92 1.86 26.17
N TYR A 74 9.64 1.60 24.90
CA TYR A 74 8.90 0.43 24.43
C TYR A 74 9.40 0.00 23.06
N LYS A 75 9.36 -1.31 22.77
CA LYS A 75 9.81 -1.90 21.50
C LYS A 75 8.62 -2.20 20.60
N VAL A 76 8.61 -1.61 19.40
CA VAL A 76 7.64 -1.94 18.34
C VAL A 76 8.18 -3.11 17.52
N HIS A 77 7.47 -4.24 17.55
CA HIS A 77 7.83 -5.46 16.83
C HIS A 77 7.27 -5.43 15.41
N LEU A 78 8.05 -4.88 14.46
CA LEU A 78 7.62 -4.68 13.07
C LEU A 78 7.22 -5.98 12.39
N ARG A 79 8.01 -7.04 12.56
CA ARG A 79 7.73 -8.35 11.93
C ARG A 79 6.39 -8.93 12.37
N LEU A 80 6.01 -8.73 13.63
CA LEU A 80 4.72 -9.18 14.14
C LEU A 80 3.58 -8.30 13.63
N ALA A 81 3.79 -6.98 13.56
CA ALA A 81 2.82 -6.05 12.97
C ALA A 81 2.56 -6.35 11.48
N ASP A 82 3.60 -6.64 10.72
CA ASP A 82 3.50 -7.04 9.30
C ASP A 82 2.76 -8.37 9.15
N THR A 83 3.04 -9.35 10.01
CA THR A 83 2.33 -10.63 10.01
C THR A 83 0.85 -10.46 10.33
N ILE A 84 0.52 -9.64 11.34
CA ILE A 84 -0.88 -9.29 11.69
C ILE A 84 -1.53 -8.58 10.50
N GLY A 85 -0.84 -7.64 9.85
CA GLY A 85 -1.33 -6.92 8.68
C GLY A 85 -1.61 -7.84 7.49
N ALA A 86 -0.73 -8.80 7.20
CA ALA A 86 -0.94 -9.80 6.15
C ALA A 86 -2.15 -10.71 6.44
N VAL A 87 -2.31 -11.15 7.70
CA VAL A 87 -3.49 -11.91 8.13
C VAL A 87 -4.76 -11.05 8.04
N ALA A 88 -4.72 -9.80 8.48
CA ALA A 88 -5.86 -8.88 8.39
C ALA A 88 -6.25 -8.59 6.93
N LEU A 89 -5.29 -8.39 6.04
CA LEU A 89 -5.53 -8.17 4.60
C LEU A 89 -6.16 -9.40 3.94
N SER A 90 -5.64 -10.59 4.21
CA SER A 90 -6.21 -11.84 3.69
C SER A 90 -7.63 -12.10 4.20
N LEU A 91 -7.89 -11.81 5.49
CA LEU A 91 -9.24 -11.85 6.06
C LEU A 91 -10.17 -10.81 5.41
N PHE A 92 -9.70 -9.58 5.23
CA PHE A 92 -10.44 -8.52 4.54
C PHE A 92 -10.86 -8.96 3.13
N LEU A 93 -9.90 -9.45 2.34
CA LEU A 93 -10.18 -9.96 0.99
C LEU A 93 -11.19 -11.12 1.02
N ALA A 94 -11.03 -12.09 1.92
CA ALA A 94 -11.98 -13.21 2.03
C ALA A 94 -13.40 -12.73 2.37
N LEU A 95 -13.54 -11.78 3.30
CA LEU A 95 -14.83 -11.20 3.68
C LEU A 95 -15.44 -10.40 2.52
N SER A 96 -14.64 -9.61 1.80
CA SER A 96 -15.08 -8.87 0.62
C SER A 96 -15.60 -9.80 -0.48
N LEU A 97 -14.91 -10.91 -0.74
CA LEU A 97 -15.34 -11.89 -1.74
C LEU A 97 -16.62 -12.64 -1.33
N MET A 98 -16.77 -12.99 -0.04
CA MET A 98 -18.01 -13.62 0.45
C MET A 98 -19.23 -12.71 0.38
N SER A 99 -19.03 -11.38 0.51
CA SER A 99 -20.12 -10.39 0.46
C SER A 99 -20.63 -10.11 -0.95
N LEU A 100 -19.86 -10.50 -1.98
CA LEU A 100 -20.21 -10.28 -3.38
C LEU A 100 -21.40 -11.16 -3.80
N LYS A 101 -22.53 -10.52 -4.06
CA LYS A 101 -23.71 -11.17 -4.64
C LYS A 101 -23.49 -11.40 -6.13
N LEU A 102 -22.75 -12.46 -6.48
CA LEU A 102 -22.43 -12.86 -7.85
C LEU A 102 -23.65 -12.93 -8.78
N TRP A 103 -24.80 -13.34 -8.24
CA TRP A 103 -26.09 -13.33 -8.94
C TRP A 103 -26.51 -11.91 -9.40
N GLN A 104 -26.33 -10.89 -8.55
CA GLN A 104 -26.66 -9.50 -8.90
C GLN A 104 -25.65 -8.91 -9.88
N LEU A 105 -24.42 -9.44 -9.89
CA LEU A 105 -23.40 -9.11 -10.87
C LEU A 105 -23.66 -9.77 -12.23
N ALA A 106 -24.34 -10.91 -12.30
CA ALA A 106 -24.57 -11.61 -13.56
C ALA A 106 -25.38 -10.75 -14.55
N ASP A 107 -26.40 -10.04 -14.06
CA ASP A 107 -27.19 -9.10 -14.88
C ASP A 107 -26.37 -7.87 -15.30
N LEU A 108 -25.29 -7.55 -14.57
CA LEU A 108 -24.34 -6.46 -14.85
C LEU A 108 -23.04 -6.95 -15.50
N ALA A 109 -22.90 -8.25 -15.77
CA ALA A 109 -21.63 -8.84 -16.18
C ALA A 109 -21.19 -8.34 -17.56
N GLY A 110 -22.15 -8.07 -18.46
CA GLY A 110 -21.90 -7.45 -19.75
C GLY A 110 -21.22 -6.08 -19.61
N PRO A 111 -21.87 -5.09 -18.96
CA PRO A 111 -21.27 -3.79 -18.66
C PRO A 111 -19.93 -3.88 -17.93
N MET A 112 -19.80 -4.73 -16.92
CA MET A 112 -18.55 -4.90 -16.18
C MET A 112 -17.41 -5.44 -17.05
N SER A 113 -17.69 -6.43 -17.89
CA SER A 113 -16.67 -7.01 -18.78
C SER A 113 -16.16 -5.98 -19.79
N LEU A 114 -17.05 -5.12 -20.31
CA LEU A 114 -16.66 -4.04 -21.22
C LEU A 114 -15.75 -3.03 -20.51
N ILE A 115 -16.08 -2.64 -19.26
CA ILE A 115 -15.27 -1.73 -18.46
C ILE A 115 -13.90 -2.33 -18.17
N LEU A 116 -13.85 -3.59 -17.71
CA LEU A 116 -12.60 -4.27 -17.38
C LEU A 116 -11.69 -4.45 -18.62
N LEU A 117 -12.27 -4.73 -19.79
CA LEU A 117 -11.51 -4.77 -21.04
C LEU A 117 -10.97 -3.38 -21.40
N GLY A 118 -11.80 -2.35 -21.31
CA GLY A 118 -11.39 -0.96 -21.54
C GLY A 118 -10.26 -0.53 -20.60
N GLU A 119 -10.39 -0.83 -19.31
CA GLU A 119 -9.38 -0.58 -18.28
C GLU A 119 -8.09 -1.33 -18.56
N THR A 120 -8.17 -2.61 -18.92
CA THR A 120 -6.99 -3.43 -19.25
C THR A 120 -6.24 -2.87 -20.46
N LEU A 121 -6.95 -2.47 -21.51
CA LEU A 121 -6.35 -1.88 -22.70
C LEU A 121 -5.75 -0.51 -22.41
N LEU A 122 -6.47 0.35 -21.69
CA LEU A 122 -6.00 1.69 -21.31
C LEU A 122 -4.76 1.59 -20.41
N MET A 123 -4.76 0.66 -19.46
CA MET A 123 -3.63 0.41 -18.57
C MET A 123 -2.43 -0.11 -19.35
N GLY A 124 -2.61 -1.09 -20.24
CA GLY A 124 -1.53 -1.58 -21.10
C GLY A 124 -0.93 -0.46 -21.98
N PHE A 125 -1.78 0.39 -22.54
CA PHE A 125 -1.35 1.55 -23.33
C PHE A 125 -0.58 2.57 -22.47
N SER A 126 -1.10 2.92 -21.29
CA SER A 126 -0.47 3.85 -20.35
C SER A 126 0.89 3.34 -19.84
N ALA A 127 0.99 2.05 -19.51
CA ALA A 127 2.23 1.45 -19.05
C ALA A 127 3.31 1.47 -20.14
N TYR A 128 2.96 1.12 -21.38
CA TYR A 128 3.91 1.07 -22.47
C TYR A 128 4.27 2.45 -23.05
N PHE A 129 3.29 3.27 -23.40
CA PHE A 129 3.55 4.53 -24.10
C PHE A 129 3.93 5.68 -23.16
N ILE A 130 3.37 5.71 -21.96
CA ILE A 130 3.63 6.78 -20.98
C ILE A 130 4.75 6.32 -20.05
N THR A 131 4.51 5.29 -19.25
CA THR A 131 5.39 4.94 -18.13
C THR A 131 6.76 4.50 -18.60
N PHE A 132 6.83 3.52 -19.50
CA PHE A 132 8.09 3.01 -20.02
C PHE A 132 8.89 4.07 -20.79
N ASN A 133 8.20 4.96 -21.53
CA ASN A 133 8.84 6.00 -22.31
C ASN A 133 9.37 7.16 -21.44
N VAL A 134 8.59 7.60 -20.44
CA VAL A 134 8.97 8.67 -19.51
C VAL A 134 10.13 8.24 -18.60
N MET A 135 10.16 6.96 -18.18
CA MET A 135 11.25 6.41 -17.36
C MET A 135 12.54 6.07 -18.16
N ARG A 136 12.74 6.64 -19.35
CA ARG A 136 13.95 6.47 -20.18
C ARG A 136 14.20 5.06 -20.73
N ARG A 137 13.18 4.20 -20.77
CA ARG A 137 13.19 2.89 -21.46
C ARG A 137 14.31 1.93 -21.01
N ASP A 138 14.75 2.01 -19.77
CA ASP A 138 15.75 1.10 -19.21
C ASP A 138 15.09 -0.09 -18.49
N TYR A 139 15.91 -0.99 -17.94
CA TYR A 139 15.42 -2.12 -17.16
C TYR A 139 14.57 -1.69 -15.95
N THR A 140 14.96 -0.60 -15.28
CA THR A 140 14.21 -0.07 -14.13
C THR A 140 12.85 0.45 -14.59
N ALA A 141 12.78 1.07 -15.77
CA ALA A 141 11.54 1.51 -16.42
C ALA A 141 10.60 0.33 -16.71
N ALA A 142 11.15 -0.82 -17.16
CA ALA A 142 10.36 -2.02 -17.39
C ALA A 142 9.77 -2.58 -16.08
N VAL A 143 10.56 -2.60 -14.99
CA VAL A 143 10.07 -3.01 -13.67
C VAL A 143 9.01 -2.03 -13.15
N ILE A 144 9.23 -0.72 -13.28
CA ILE A 144 8.25 0.31 -12.89
C ILE A 144 6.97 0.17 -13.71
N ALA A 145 7.05 -0.06 -15.02
CA ALA A 145 5.88 -0.27 -15.87
C ALA A 145 5.11 -1.54 -15.47
N GLY A 146 5.81 -2.63 -15.14
CA GLY A 146 5.21 -3.85 -14.60
C GLY A 146 4.50 -3.63 -13.25
N GLY A 147 5.14 -2.87 -12.36
CA GLY A 147 4.55 -2.43 -11.09
C GLY A 147 3.34 -1.51 -11.29
N HIS A 148 3.39 -0.59 -12.23
CA HIS A 148 2.28 0.30 -12.57
C HIS A 148 1.09 -0.48 -13.13
N CYS A 149 1.30 -1.47 -14.00
CA CYS A 149 0.24 -2.39 -14.42
C CYS A 149 -0.37 -3.15 -13.25
N GLY A 150 0.47 -3.68 -12.36
CA GLY A 150 0.01 -4.45 -11.20
C GLY A 150 -0.79 -3.61 -10.21
N PHE A 151 -0.34 -2.38 -9.95
CA PHE A 151 -1.06 -1.41 -9.14
C PHE A 151 -2.37 -0.98 -9.81
N GLY A 152 -2.30 -0.59 -11.08
CA GLY A 152 -3.44 -0.03 -11.82
C GLY A 152 -4.60 -1.00 -12.03
N LEU A 153 -4.32 -2.30 -12.17
CA LEU A 153 -5.35 -3.34 -12.26
C LEU A 153 -5.76 -3.92 -10.89
N GLY A 154 -5.28 -3.35 -9.79
CA GLY A 154 -5.55 -3.87 -8.45
C GLY A 154 -5.06 -2.95 -7.35
N ALA A 155 -4.02 -3.38 -6.64
CA ALA A 155 -3.48 -2.68 -5.49
C ALA A 155 -1.96 -2.90 -5.35
N THR A 156 -1.35 -2.27 -4.35
CA THR A 156 0.07 -2.42 -3.99
C THR A 156 0.60 -3.87 -3.96
N PRO A 157 -0.09 -4.88 -3.38
CA PRO A 157 0.40 -6.25 -3.41
C PRO A 157 0.54 -6.84 -4.82
N ASN A 158 -0.35 -6.48 -5.76
CA ASN A 158 -0.24 -6.92 -7.16
C ASN A 158 0.93 -6.22 -7.87
N ALA A 159 1.19 -4.96 -7.54
CA ALA A 159 2.36 -4.23 -8.05
C ALA A 159 3.66 -4.92 -7.63
N ILE A 160 3.78 -5.25 -6.35
CA ILE A 160 4.96 -5.95 -5.80
C ILE A 160 5.12 -7.32 -6.45
N ALA A 161 4.06 -8.12 -6.55
CA ALA A 161 4.11 -9.43 -7.19
C ALA A 161 4.55 -9.36 -8.66
N ASN A 162 4.08 -8.36 -9.43
CA ASN A 162 4.52 -8.16 -10.81
C ASN A 162 6.00 -7.76 -10.90
N MET A 163 6.44 -6.84 -10.04
CA MET A 163 7.85 -6.43 -10.02
C MET A 163 8.75 -7.60 -9.62
N ASP A 164 8.34 -8.40 -8.61
CA ASP A 164 9.04 -9.61 -8.17
C ASP A 164 9.15 -10.66 -9.28
N ALA A 165 8.10 -10.86 -10.07
CA ALA A 165 8.13 -11.76 -11.22
C ALA A 165 9.17 -11.34 -12.27
N ILE A 166 9.40 -10.02 -12.44
CA ILE A 166 10.42 -9.50 -13.35
C ILE A 166 11.81 -9.61 -12.69
N THR A 167 11.97 -9.15 -11.45
CA THR A 167 13.28 -9.11 -10.79
C THR A 167 13.83 -10.48 -10.42
N SER A 168 12.97 -11.47 -10.18
CA SER A 168 13.38 -12.88 -9.96
C SER A 168 14.08 -13.50 -11.18
N ASN A 169 13.75 -13.04 -12.39
CA ASN A 169 14.33 -13.55 -13.64
C ASN A 169 15.47 -12.67 -14.18
N TYR A 170 15.46 -11.35 -13.90
CA TYR A 170 16.35 -10.39 -14.57
C TYR A 170 17.24 -9.57 -13.60
N GLY A 171 17.16 -9.82 -12.29
CA GLY A 171 17.98 -9.18 -11.27
C GLY A 171 17.23 -8.13 -10.44
N PRO A 172 17.75 -7.72 -9.28
CA PRO A 172 17.06 -6.82 -8.37
C PRO A 172 16.97 -5.38 -8.91
N ALA A 173 15.85 -4.70 -8.65
CA ALA A 173 15.62 -3.30 -9.01
C ALA A 173 15.13 -2.45 -7.81
N PRO A 174 15.95 -2.21 -6.77
CA PRO A 174 15.50 -1.57 -5.53
C PRO A 174 14.89 -0.16 -5.73
N ARG A 175 15.43 0.59 -6.70
CA ARG A 175 14.92 1.92 -7.06
C ARG A 175 13.47 1.87 -7.56
N ALA A 176 13.12 0.85 -8.34
CA ALA A 176 11.74 0.67 -8.82
C ALA A 176 10.78 0.38 -7.66
N PHE A 177 11.16 -0.54 -6.76
CA PHE A 177 10.36 -0.91 -5.60
C PHE A 177 10.10 0.27 -4.67
N PHE A 178 11.11 1.09 -4.42
CA PHE A 178 10.98 2.29 -3.58
C PHE A 178 10.01 3.31 -4.20
N VAL A 179 10.21 3.64 -5.49
CA VAL A 179 9.38 4.64 -6.19
C VAL A 179 7.93 4.18 -6.28
N VAL A 180 7.69 2.94 -6.75
CA VAL A 180 6.32 2.42 -6.94
C VAL A 180 5.61 2.29 -5.60
N SER A 181 6.28 1.82 -4.55
CA SER A 181 5.66 1.68 -3.22
C SER A 181 5.26 3.03 -2.63
N ILE A 182 6.10 4.06 -2.69
CA ILE A 182 5.77 5.37 -2.12
C ILE A 182 4.66 6.06 -2.91
N VAL A 183 4.76 6.03 -4.25
CA VAL A 183 3.76 6.67 -5.11
C VAL A 183 2.42 5.95 -5.00
N GLY A 184 2.43 4.61 -5.08
CA GLY A 184 1.23 3.78 -5.09
C GLY A 184 0.58 3.59 -3.71
N ALA A 185 1.33 3.63 -2.61
CA ALA A 185 0.74 3.41 -1.28
C ALA A 185 0.38 4.70 -0.53
N PHE A 186 0.92 5.86 -0.94
CA PHE A 186 0.73 7.10 -0.18
C PHE A 186 0.33 8.29 -1.05
N PHE A 187 1.09 8.60 -2.11
CA PHE A 187 0.80 9.81 -2.90
C PHE A 187 -0.49 9.70 -3.71
N ILE A 188 -0.78 8.53 -4.26
CA ILE A 188 -2.00 8.33 -5.04
C ILE A 188 -3.26 8.61 -4.23
N ASP A 189 -3.24 8.35 -2.92
CA ASP A 189 -4.36 8.55 -2.02
C ASP A 189 -4.67 10.03 -1.81
N ILE A 190 -3.63 10.85 -1.68
CA ILE A 190 -3.74 12.31 -1.57
C ILE A 190 -4.25 12.88 -2.90
N VAL A 191 -3.66 12.45 -4.02
CA VAL A 191 -4.07 12.91 -5.36
C VAL A 191 -5.54 12.53 -5.61
N ASN A 192 -5.93 11.29 -5.30
CA ASN A 192 -7.30 10.82 -5.47
C ASN A 192 -8.29 11.65 -4.63
N ALA A 193 -7.98 11.90 -3.36
CA ALA A 193 -8.80 12.73 -2.49
C ALA A 193 -8.98 14.15 -3.06
N VAL A 194 -7.91 14.77 -3.55
CA VAL A 194 -7.95 16.12 -4.17
C VAL A 194 -8.75 16.12 -5.46
N VAL A 195 -8.54 15.13 -6.33
CA VAL A 195 -9.24 15.00 -7.62
C VAL A 195 -10.73 14.81 -7.39
N ILE A 196 -11.14 13.89 -6.51
CA ILE A 196 -12.56 13.67 -6.18
C ILE A 196 -13.19 14.94 -5.62
N GLN A 197 -12.55 15.60 -4.65
CA GLN A 197 -13.06 16.85 -4.09
C GLN A 197 -13.21 17.95 -5.14
N SER A 198 -12.27 18.04 -6.08
CA SER A 198 -12.33 19.01 -7.18
C SER A 198 -13.50 18.73 -8.12
N PHE A 199 -13.75 17.45 -8.46
CA PHE A 199 -14.90 17.06 -9.26
C PHE A 199 -16.23 17.32 -8.54
N VAL A 200 -16.31 17.01 -7.24
CA VAL A 200 -17.51 17.28 -6.43
C VAL A 200 -17.77 18.77 -6.26
N ALA A 201 -16.73 19.59 -6.15
CA ALA A 201 -16.88 21.05 -6.07
C ALA A 201 -17.29 21.69 -7.40
N PHE A 202 -16.98 21.05 -8.53
CA PHE A 202 -17.33 21.52 -9.87
C PHE A 202 -18.74 21.09 -10.32
N LEU A 203 -19.23 19.93 -9.83
CA LEU A 203 -20.55 19.38 -10.13
C LEU A 203 -21.65 20.03 -9.26
#